data_AF-A0A811LLF6-F1
#
_entry.id   AF-A0A811LLF6-F1
#
_cell.length_a   1.000
_cell.length_b   1.000
_cell.length_c   1.000
_cell.angle_alpha   90.00
_cell.angle_beta   90.00
_cell.angle_gamma   90.00
#
_symmetry.space_group_name_H-M   'P 1'
#
loop_
_entity.id
_entity.type
_entity.pdbx_description
1 polymer ?
#
loop_
_entity_poly.entity_id
_entity_poly.type
_entity_poly.pdbx_seq_one_letter_code
_entity_poly.pdbx_strand_id
1 'polypeptide(L)'
;MEDSKNFIVNELPLETTSSSYVALENLMESRNFNGYFDFLKNTDLYEKMVNELMKTKNLTPGNIQKMVKNMWSDYFRNESNAFKNWYGVYLEQKNGNLVETVNKVVDQNGVYAGWFKTSEGTIVKRTFFHGTSPEFDIIAFTMCALETKRGQENKRCGFAIDGAPVAVFVSTKHVRDVVTVVTAEPRRVFQLQAEKDESKIMKTKKPNKDDSFQKFVDRMWAADVDRAKPTDVSLNWQQKVGKNHGNLKPLFNYVNETIFNAPVYQALFNVWNHKIFEPAVCKEELPVEGQKKAVLQRFFQTMTNHTIFKVALEYLQEKGVYSPAKHDQFMDHLFSLWFGVYSRCHAPLGSSGFEHVFAGETKGRVVDGHHNWVRFYLGEKAGDIQYKGYYVYDEGIIGTIQYDWQGAHKQKGGFFFYTSPAFDFAVYSSCVLTHTGNEGCRFKINNYDLFVTSFQQRCNSGSCISTSYAGIVE
;
A
#
# COMPACT_ATOMS: atom_id res chain seq x y z
N MET A 1 -17.88 -23.82 -29.71
CA MET A 1 -16.51 -24.36 -29.78
C MET A 1 -15.60 -23.21 -29.45
N GLU A 2 -15.34 -23.01 -28.16
CA GLU A 2 -14.55 -21.89 -27.64
C GLU A 2 -13.24 -22.48 -27.16
N ASP A 3 -12.14 -21.95 -27.69
CA ASP A 3 -10.78 -22.43 -27.47
C ASP A 3 -10.50 -22.66 -25.98
N SER A 4 -10.29 -23.92 -25.61
CA SER A 4 -9.54 -24.32 -24.42
C SER A 4 -8.09 -23.89 -24.61
N LYS A 5 -7.81 -22.59 -24.53
CA LYS A 5 -6.44 -22.09 -24.51
C LYS A 5 -5.80 -22.54 -23.21
N ASN A 6 -4.84 -23.45 -23.34
CA ASN A 6 -3.91 -23.88 -22.31
C ASN A 6 -3.52 -22.67 -21.45
N PHE A 7 -3.86 -22.72 -20.16
CA PHE A 7 -3.36 -21.74 -19.22
C PHE A 7 -1.88 -22.07 -18.97
N ILE A 8 -1.02 -21.54 -19.83
CA ILE A 8 0.44 -21.53 -19.65
C ILE A 8 0.76 -20.19 -19.00
N VAL A 9 1.31 -20.22 -17.79
CA VAL A 9 1.86 -19.01 -17.17
C VAL A 9 3.06 -18.61 -18.01
N ASN A 10 2.93 -17.56 -18.82
CA ASN A 10 4.04 -17.06 -19.66
C ASN A 10 5.20 -16.61 -18.76
N GLU A 11 6.44 -16.84 -19.22
CA GLU A 11 7.66 -16.40 -18.54
C GLU A 11 7.54 -14.95 -18.07
N LEU A 12 7.84 -14.72 -16.79
CA LEU A 12 7.91 -13.38 -16.24
C LEU A 12 9.11 -12.66 -16.85
N PRO A 13 9.00 -11.38 -17.26
CA PRO A 13 10.16 -10.60 -17.65
C PRO A 13 11.17 -10.57 -16.49
N LEU A 14 12.44 -10.86 -16.79
CA LEU A 14 13.59 -10.89 -15.87
C LEU A 14 13.68 -9.62 -14.99
N GLU A 15 13.12 -8.51 -15.44
CA GLU A 15 13.14 -7.21 -14.75
C GLU A 15 12.00 -7.05 -13.71
N THR A 16 11.16 -8.07 -13.50
CA THR A 16 9.97 -7.97 -12.63
C THR A 16 9.91 -9.00 -11.49
N THR A 17 10.84 -9.94 -11.38
CA THR A 17 10.83 -10.94 -10.32
C THR A 17 11.26 -10.30 -9.00
N SER A 18 10.35 -10.16 -8.04
CA SER A 18 10.74 -9.74 -6.69
C SER A 18 11.61 -10.82 -6.03
N SER A 19 12.43 -10.41 -5.05
CA SER A 19 13.40 -11.31 -4.40
C SER A 19 12.79 -12.57 -3.80
N SER A 20 11.51 -12.52 -3.41
CA SER A 20 10.77 -13.67 -2.86
C SER A 20 10.52 -14.77 -3.90
N TYR A 21 10.33 -14.41 -5.17
CA TYR A 21 10.17 -15.37 -6.27
C TYR A 21 11.50 -16.01 -6.64
N VAL A 22 12.57 -15.22 -6.73
CA VAL A 22 13.93 -15.75 -6.98
C VAL A 22 14.35 -16.70 -5.86
N ALA A 23 14.04 -16.35 -4.60
CA ALA A 23 14.29 -17.23 -3.47
C ALA A 23 13.48 -18.55 -3.55
N LEU A 24 12.21 -18.49 -3.97
CA LEU A 24 11.38 -19.68 -4.17
C LEU A 24 11.84 -20.54 -5.36
N GLU A 25 12.28 -19.93 -6.47
CA GLU A 25 12.87 -20.64 -7.60
C GLU A 25 14.15 -21.37 -7.18
N ASN A 26 15.06 -20.66 -6.49
CA ASN A 26 16.26 -21.24 -5.92
C ASN A 26 15.94 -22.40 -4.97
N LEU A 27 14.91 -22.26 -4.12
CA LEU A 27 14.46 -23.35 -3.26
C LEU A 27 14.06 -24.58 -4.07
N MET A 28 13.25 -24.39 -5.12
CA MET A 28 12.72 -25.47 -5.94
C MET A 28 13.81 -26.15 -6.77
N GLU A 29 14.77 -25.39 -7.29
CA GLU A 29 15.86 -25.92 -8.13
C GLU A 29 16.97 -26.58 -7.31
N SER A 30 17.40 -25.95 -6.21
CA SER A 30 18.55 -26.41 -5.41
C SER A 30 18.17 -27.25 -4.18
N ARG A 31 16.88 -27.30 -3.83
CA ARG A 31 16.38 -27.82 -2.53
C ARG A 31 17.06 -27.18 -1.32
N ASN A 32 17.58 -25.95 -1.46
CA ASN A 32 18.23 -25.22 -0.38
C ASN A 32 17.20 -24.56 0.55
N PHE A 33 16.58 -25.38 1.40
CA PHE A 33 15.63 -24.91 2.42
C PHE A 33 16.25 -23.87 3.36
N ASN A 34 17.52 -24.05 3.74
CA ASN A 34 18.20 -23.11 4.64
C ASN A 34 18.36 -21.73 4.00
N GLY A 35 18.80 -21.67 2.74
CA GLY A 35 18.93 -20.41 2.01
C GLY A 35 17.59 -19.69 1.84
N TYR A 36 16.51 -20.44 1.61
CA TYR A 36 15.17 -19.85 1.56
C TYR A 36 14.69 -19.34 2.91
N PHE A 37 14.93 -20.08 4.01
CA PHE A 37 14.62 -19.61 5.35
C PHE A 37 15.45 -18.40 5.75
N ASP A 38 16.72 -18.34 5.36
CA ASP A 38 17.57 -17.18 5.61
C ASP A 38 17.15 -15.97 4.78
N PHE A 39 16.69 -16.17 3.55
CA PHE A 39 15.99 -15.14 2.79
C PHE A 39 14.79 -14.63 3.58
N LEU A 40 13.87 -15.52 3.98
CA LEU A 40 12.65 -15.14 4.73
C LEU A 40 13.00 -14.35 6.00
N LYS A 41 13.99 -14.76 6.78
CA LYS A 41 14.40 -14.06 8.02
C LYS A 41 14.83 -12.61 7.81
N ASN A 42 15.33 -12.28 6.62
CA ASN A 42 15.80 -10.94 6.26
C ASN A 42 14.71 -10.07 5.61
N THR A 43 13.47 -10.54 5.59
CA THR A 43 12.34 -9.80 5.03
C THR A 43 11.61 -8.99 6.10
N ASP A 44 11.07 -7.84 5.70
CA ASP A 44 10.26 -6.98 6.57
C ASP A 44 9.02 -7.70 7.08
N LEU A 45 8.43 -8.62 6.29
CA LEU A 45 7.23 -9.36 6.69
C LEU A 45 7.54 -10.36 7.80
N TYR A 46 8.69 -11.05 7.70
CA TYR A 46 9.14 -11.97 8.75
C TYR A 46 9.50 -11.21 10.03
N GLU A 47 10.22 -10.09 9.94
CA GLU A 47 10.55 -9.28 11.11
C GLU A 47 9.28 -8.78 11.82
N LYS A 48 8.28 -8.32 11.05
CA LYS A 48 6.96 -7.93 11.59
C LYS A 48 6.25 -9.09 12.26
N MET A 49 6.19 -10.25 11.61
CA MET A 49 5.62 -11.47 12.19
C MET A 49 6.28 -11.78 13.53
N VAL A 50 7.61 -11.83 13.60
CA VAL A 50 8.35 -12.10 14.83
C VAL A 50 8.08 -11.04 15.90
N ASN A 51 8.11 -9.76 15.54
CA ASN A 51 7.84 -8.67 16.49
C ASN A 51 6.43 -8.75 17.09
N GLU A 52 5.42 -9.07 16.28
CA GLU A 52 4.05 -9.24 16.76
C GLU A 52 3.89 -10.52 17.61
N LEU A 53 4.56 -11.62 17.25
CA LEU A 53 4.61 -12.83 18.07
C LEU A 53 5.24 -12.53 19.44
N MET A 54 6.34 -11.77 19.48
CA MET A 54 7.06 -11.42 20.70
C MET A 54 6.26 -10.50 21.64
N LYS A 55 5.42 -9.61 21.09
CA LYS A 55 4.52 -8.76 21.88
C LYS A 55 3.33 -9.54 22.46
N THR A 56 2.96 -10.62 21.80
CA THR A 56 1.74 -11.36 22.10
C THR A 56 2.01 -12.45 23.13
N LYS A 57 1.74 -12.17 24.42
CA LYS A 57 1.92 -13.16 25.51
C LYS A 57 1.04 -14.41 25.36
N ASN A 58 -0.05 -14.34 24.58
CA ASN A 58 -0.96 -15.45 24.26
C ASN A 58 -1.37 -15.42 22.79
N LEU A 59 -0.94 -16.41 22.01
CA LEU A 59 -1.33 -16.62 20.61
C LEU A 59 -2.79 -17.11 20.54
N THR A 60 -3.74 -16.20 20.78
CA THR A 60 -5.15 -16.48 20.56
C THR A 60 -5.46 -16.40 19.05
N PRO A 61 -6.44 -17.17 18.55
CA PRO A 61 -6.85 -17.10 17.15
C PRO A 61 -7.19 -15.68 16.67
N GLY A 62 -7.83 -14.86 17.51
CA GLY A 62 -8.16 -13.48 17.19
C GLY A 62 -6.92 -12.59 16.96
N ASN A 63 -5.85 -12.80 17.73
CA ASN A 63 -4.60 -12.04 17.57
C ASN A 63 -3.89 -12.43 16.27
N ILE A 64 -3.84 -13.72 15.97
CA ILE A 64 -3.22 -14.23 14.74
C ILE A 64 -3.98 -13.75 13.49
N GLN A 65 -5.32 -13.80 13.51
CA GLN A 65 -6.14 -13.29 12.41
C GLN A 65 -5.91 -11.78 12.18
N LYS A 66 -5.78 -11.01 13.27
CA LYS A 66 -5.46 -9.58 13.19
C LYS A 66 -4.06 -9.35 12.62
N MET A 67 -3.07 -10.14 13.03
CA MET A 67 -1.70 -10.06 12.52
C MET A 67 -1.65 -10.33 11.01
N VAL A 68 -2.26 -11.43 10.54
CA VAL A 68 -2.30 -11.77 9.11
C VAL A 68 -2.99 -10.69 8.30
N LYS A 69 -4.09 -10.12 8.82
CA LYS A 69 -4.79 -8.98 8.18
C LYS A 69 -3.94 -7.71 8.09
N ASN A 70 -3.19 -7.39 9.14
CA ASN A 70 -2.33 -6.21 9.15
C ASN A 70 -1.17 -6.37 8.16
N MET A 71 -0.53 -7.54 8.16
CA MET A 71 0.52 -7.90 7.22
C MET A 71 0.06 -7.84 5.76
N TRP A 72 -1.19 -8.27 5.48
CA TRP A 72 -1.81 -8.13 4.16
C TRP A 72 -1.88 -6.66 3.71
N SER A 73 -2.39 -5.79 4.59
CA SER A 73 -2.65 -4.39 4.25
C SER A 73 -1.37 -3.63 3.90
N ASP A 74 -0.26 -3.96 4.55
CA ASP A 74 1.03 -3.30 4.37
C ASP A 74 1.80 -3.78 3.12
N TYR A 75 1.74 -5.07 2.80
CA TYR A 75 2.62 -5.67 1.78
C TYR A 75 2.03 -5.62 0.37
N PHE A 76 0.69 -5.62 0.23
CA PHE A 76 0.01 -5.74 -1.06
C PHE A 76 0.01 -4.47 -1.93
N ARG A 77 0.60 -3.36 -1.48
CA ARG A 77 0.64 -2.11 -2.27
C ARG A 77 2.02 -1.65 -2.71
N ASN A 78 3.09 -2.39 -2.37
CA ASN A 78 4.47 -2.07 -2.78
C ASN A 78 4.98 -2.89 -3.98
N GLU A 79 4.27 -3.93 -4.40
CA GLU A 79 4.58 -4.69 -5.62
C GLU A 79 3.52 -4.45 -6.69
N SER A 80 3.90 -3.68 -7.71
CA SER A 80 3.11 -3.31 -8.89
C SER A 80 2.76 -4.49 -9.82
N ASN A 81 2.40 -5.66 -9.28
CA ASN A 81 2.19 -6.89 -10.05
C ASN A 81 1.08 -7.74 -9.42
N ALA A 82 -0.18 -7.37 -9.64
CA ALA A 82 -1.35 -8.18 -9.30
C ALA A 82 -1.48 -9.48 -10.14
N PHE A 83 -0.37 -10.11 -10.52
CA PHE A 83 -0.32 -11.32 -11.35
C PHE A 83 0.75 -12.32 -10.90
N LYS A 84 0.93 -12.56 -9.58
CA LYS A 84 2.11 -13.32 -9.12
C LYS A 84 1.90 -14.30 -7.97
N ASN A 85 0.74 -14.93 -7.84
CA ASN A 85 0.63 -16.14 -7.00
C ASN A 85 0.52 -17.45 -7.80
N TRP A 86 0.80 -17.33 -9.11
CA TRP A 86 0.96 -18.44 -10.04
C TRP A 86 2.33 -19.09 -9.99
N TYR A 87 3.31 -18.52 -9.28
CA TYR A 87 4.71 -18.86 -9.51
C TYR A 87 5.06 -20.29 -9.11
N GLY A 88 4.48 -20.82 -8.01
CA GLY A 88 4.62 -22.25 -7.68
C GLY A 88 4.01 -23.16 -8.76
N VAL A 89 2.84 -22.79 -9.30
CA VAL A 89 2.19 -23.51 -10.41
C VAL A 89 3.05 -23.42 -11.68
N TYR A 90 3.60 -22.25 -11.99
CA TYR A 90 4.53 -22.03 -13.10
C TYR A 90 5.79 -22.89 -12.96
N LEU A 91 6.41 -22.93 -11.79
CA LEU A 91 7.59 -23.77 -11.55
C LEU A 91 7.26 -25.26 -11.68
N GLU A 92 6.10 -25.70 -11.17
CA GLU A 92 5.63 -27.08 -11.39
C GLU A 92 5.36 -27.37 -12.88
N GLN A 93 4.86 -26.41 -13.65
CA GLN A 93 4.70 -26.53 -15.11
C GLN A 93 6.05 -26.56 -15.85
N LYS A 94 6.96 -25.64 -15.52
CA LYS A 94 8.34 -25.55 -16.05
C LYS A 94 9.11 -26.84 -15.82
N ASN A 95 8.93 -27.46 -14.64
CA ASN A 95 9.59 -28.71 -14.26
C ASN A 95 8.85 -29.97 -14.76
N GLY A 96 7.77 -29.81 -15.55
CA GLY A 96 7.00 -30.91 -16.13
C GLY A 96 6.12 -31.68 -15.13
N ASN A 97 5.97 -31.20 -13.90
CA ASN A 97 5.13 -31.84 -12.89
C ASN A 97 3.64 -31.58 -13.12
N LEU A 98 3.29 -30.42 -13.69
CA LEU A 98 1.94 -30.09 -14.15
C LEU A 98 1.97 -29.89 -15.68
N VAL A 99 1.20 -30.69 -16.41
CA VAL A 99 1.32 -30.78 -17.87
C VAL A 99 0.15 -30.14 -18.62
N GLU A 100 -1.02 -30.03 -17.99
CA GLU A 100 -2.23 -29.53 -18.65
C GLU A 100 -3.18 -28.89 -17.63
N THR A 101 -3.90 -27.84 -18.04
CA THR A 101 -5.00 -27.27 -17.24
C THR A 101 -6.31 -27.93 -17.66
N VAL A 102 -6.97 -28.60 -16.72
CA VAL A 102 -8.17 -29.40 -17.00
C VAL A 102 -9.44 -28.56 -16.92
N ASN A 103 -9.47 -27.51 -16.09
CA ASN A 103 -10.62 -26.62 -15.91
C ASN A 103 -10.22 -25.16 -15.74
N LYS A 104 -11.17 -24.25 -16.01
CA LYS A 104 -11.00 -22.81 -15.88
C LYS A 104 -10.58 -22.43 -14.46
N VAL A 105 -9.62 -21.53 -14.39
CA VAL A 105 -9.23 -20.81 -13.18
C VAL A 105 -10.41 -19.96 -12.72
N VAL A 106 -10.86 -20.14 -11.48
CA VAL A 106 -11.95 -19.34 -10.91
C VAL A 106 -11.39 -18.45 -9.82
N ASP A 107 -11.53 -17.13 -9.99
CA ASP A 107 -11.37 -16.16 -8.91
C ASP A 107 -12.56 -16.28 -7.95
N GLN A 108 -12.26 -16.51 -6.68
CA GLN A 108 -13.23 -16.63 -5.60
C GLN A 108 -13.13 -15.42 -4.65
N ASN A 109 -13.04 -14.21 -5.21
CA ASN A 109 -12.91 -12.94 -4.49
C ASN A 109 -11.68 -12.94 -3.57
N GLY A 110 -10.48 -13.09 -4.16
CA GLY A 110 -9.22 -13.03 -3.42
C GLY A 110 -8.57 -14.39 -3.15
N VAL A 111 -9.17 -15.49 -3.60
CA VAL A 111 -8.55 -16.83 -3.66
C VAL A 111 -8.80 -17.41 -5.04
N TYR A 112 -7.75 -17.87 -5.70
CA TYR A 112 -7.85 -18.53 -7.00
C TYR A 112 -7.84 -20.03 -6.81
N ALA A 113 -8.60 -20.74 -7.64
CA ALA A 113 -8.58 -22.20 -7.72
C ALA A 113 -8.45 -22.66 -9.17
N GLY A 114 -7.52 -23.58 -9.42
CA GLY A 114 -7.31 -24.23 -10.73
C GLY A 114 -7.15 -25.74 -10.60
N TRP A 115 -7.51 -26.47 -11.66
CA TRP A 115 -7.32 -27.92 -11.77
C TRP A 115 -6.31 -28.24 -12.85
N PHE A 116 -5.32 -29.04 -12.49
CA PHE A 116 -4.19 -29.36 -13.33
C PHE A 116 -4.04 -30.86 -13.43
N LYS A 117 -3.60 -31.35 -14.57
CA LYS A 117 -3.18 -32.73 -14.76
C LYS A 117 -1.70 -32.82 -14.46
N THR A 118 -1.31 -33.76 -13.61
CA THR A 118 0.10 -34.05 -13.35
C THR A 118 0.71 -34.87 -14.49
N SER A 119 2.04 -34.96 -14.54
CA SER A 119 2.76 -35.86 -15.46
C SER A 119 2.29 -37.32 -15.37
N GLU A 120 1.83 -37.75 -14.20
CA GLU A 120 1.29 -39.08 -13.94
C GLU A 120 -0.19 -39.23 -14.34
N GLY A 121 -0.80 -38.19 -14.89
CA GLY A 121 -2.20 -38.20 -15.33
C GLY A 121 -3.23 -37.96 -14.22
N THR A 122 -2.79 -37.65 -13.00
CA THR A 122 -3.69 -37.34 -11.87
C THR A 122 -4.19 -35.92 -11.96
N ILE A 123 -5.49 -35.69 -11.69
CA ILE A 123 -6.05 -34.34 -11.60
C ILE A 123 -5.86 -33.81 -10.18
N VAL A 124 -5.15 -32.69 -10.06
CA VAL A 124 -4.87 -32.02 -8.80
C VAL A 124 -5.48 -30.62 -8.78
N LYS A 125 -6.03 -30.23 -7.64
CA LYS A 125 -6.49 -28.85 -7.39
C LYS A 125 -5.34 -28.04 -6.78
N ARG A 126 -5.17 -26.80 -7.22
CA ARG A 126 -4.30 -25.81 -6.58
C ARG A 126 -5.13 -24.61 -6.16
N THR A 127 -4.90 -24.11 -4.95
CA THR A 127 -5.49 -22.86 -4.46
C THR A 127 -4.41 -21.96 -3.90
N PHE A 128 -4.58 -20.65 -4.08
CA PHE A 128 -3.63 -19.64 -3.63
C PHE A 128 -4.33 -18.30 -3.44
N PHE A 129 -3.77 -17.45 -2.57
CA PHE A 129 -4.31 -16.10 -2.39
C PHE A 129 -4.09 -15.27 -3.65
N HIS A 130 -5.06 -14.45 -4.03
CA HIS A 130 -4.86 -13.56 -5.16
C HIS A 130 -3.82 -12.50 -4.81
N GLY A 131 -2.80 -12.35 -5.69
CA GLY A 131 -1.80 -11.28 -5.69
C GLY A 131 -0.86 -11.21 -4.49
N THR A 132 -0.79 -12.23 -3.63
CA THR A 132 0.19 -12.28 -2.54
C THR A 132 1.56 -12.73 -3.03
N SER A 133 2.59 -12.49 -2.21
CA SER A 133 3.91 -13.08 -2.38
C SER A 133 3.97 -14.49 -1.75
N PRO A 134 4.88 -15.36 -2.20
CA PRO A 134 5.16 -16.64 -1.55
C PRO A 134 5.49 -16.51 -0.06
N GLU A 135 6.14 -15.41 0.30
CA GLU A 135 6.51 -15.04 1.67
C GLU A 135 5.26 -14.80 2.53
N PHE A 136 4.27 -14.06 2.03
CA PHE A 136 2.99 -13.87 2.71
C PHE A 136 2.24 -15.19 2.91
N ASP A 137 2.17 -16.02 1.87
CA ASP A 137 1.47 -17.31 1.94
C ASP A 137 2.06 -18.20 3.02
N ILE A 138 3.39 -18.32 3.07
CA ILE A 138 4.10 -19.09 4.11
C ILE A 138 3.81 -18.52 5.49
N ILE A 139 3.87 -17.20 5.68
CA ILE A 139 3.60 -16.59 6.97
C ILE A 139 2.15 -16.83 7.40
N ALA A 140 1.17 -16.66 6.49
CA ALA A 140 -0.23 -16.92 6.79
C ALA A 140 -0.48 -18.39 7.17
N PHE A 141 0.17 -19.32 6.48
CA PHE A 141 0.08 -20.75 6.78
C PHE A 141 0.76 -21.10 8.11
N THR A 142 1.95 -20.56 8.37
CA THR A 142 2.68 -20.74 9.64
C THR A 142 1.87 -20.19 10.81
N MET A 143 1.33 -18.98 10.68
CA MET A 143 0.50 -18.37 11.71
C MET A 143 -0.72 -19.22 12.04
N CYS A 144 -1.43 -19.72 11.02
CA CYS A 144 -2.56 -20.61 11.25
C CYS A 144 -2.14 -21.95 11.87
N ALA A 145 -0.98 -22.48 11.49
CA ALA A 145 -0.44 -23.72 12.04
C ALA A 145 -0.06 -23.60 13.53
N LEU A 146 0.41 -22.43 13.97
CA LEU A 146 0.74 -22.19 15.38
C LEU A 146 -0.49 -22.19 16.30
N GLU A 147 -1.71 -22.07 15.76
CA GLU A 147 -2.94 -22.21 16.54
C GLU A 147 -3.33 -23.67 16.81
N THR A 148 -2.68 -24.64 16.14
CA THR A 148 -3.01 -26.06 16.36
C THR A 148 -2.43 -26.56 17.67
N LYS A 149 -3.06 -27.58 18.23
CA LYS A 149 -2.61 -28.22 19.47
C LYS A 149 -2.51 -29.72 19.25
N ARG A 150 -1.72 -30.40 20.07
CA ARG A 150 -1.67 -31.87 20.06
C ARG A 150 -3.08 -32.44 20.29
N GLY A 151 -3.55 -33.29 19.37
CA GLY A 151 -4.92 -33.82 19.34
C GLY A 151 -5.96 -32.91 18.65
N GLN A 152 -5.58 -31.71 18.23
CA GLN A 152 -6.35 -30.76 17.41
C GLN A 152 -5.49 -30.28 16.24
N GLU A 153 -5.16 -31.23 15.37
CA GLU A 153 -4.14 -31.07 14.33
C GLU A 153 -4.64 -30.37 13.06
N ASN A 154 -5.96 -30.20 12.92
CA ASN A 154 -6.59 -29.48 11.82
C ASN A 154 -7.17 -28.16 12.33
N LYS A 155 -6.88 -27.06 11.63
CA LYS A 155 -7.38 -25.73 11.99
C LYS A 155 -7.80 -24.94 10.77
N ARG A 156 -8.81 -24.10 10.98
CA ARG A 156 -9.30 -23.11 10.03
C ARG A 156 -9.07 -21.73 10.64
N CYS A 157 -8.32 -20.89 9.96
CA CYS A 157 -8.07 -19.51 10.39
C CYS A 157 -8.69 -18.57 9.37
N GLY A 158 -9.83 -17.96 9.74
CA GLY A 158 -10.57 -17.06 8.87
C GLY A 158 -10.12 -15.62 9.02
N PHE A 159 -9.99 -14.89 7.92
CA PHE A 159 -9.74 -13.45 7.92
C PHE A 159 -10.37 -12.79 6.70
N ALA A 160 -10.41 -11.47 6.68
CA ALA A 160 -10.92 -10.72 5.53
C ALA A 160 -9.77 -10.17 4.70
N ILE A 161 -9.77 -10.47 3.41
CA ILE A 161 -8.90 -9.89 2.38
C ILE A 161 -9.77 -8.94 1.55
N ASP A 162 -9.44 -7.65 1.53
CA ASP A 162 -10.19 -6.62 0.76
C ASP A 162 -11.72 -6.68 0.97
N GLY A 163 -12.14 -6.96 2.20
CA GLY A 163 -13.55 -7.11 2.58
C GLY A 163 -14.18 -8.47 2.24
N ALA A 164 -13.49 -9.33 1.47
CA ALA A 164 -13.92 -10.68 1.17
C ALA A 164 -13.47 -11.67 2.28
N PRO A 165 -14.40 -12.48 2.83
CA PRO A 165 -14.06 -13.48 3.83
C PRO A 165 -13.32 -14.68 3.19
N VAL A 166 -12.09 -14.92 3.67
CA VAL A 166 -11.23 -16.03 3.29
C VAL A 166 -10.83 -16.83 4.52
N ALA A 167 -10.30 -18.04 4.32
CA ALA A 167 -9.69 -18.79 5.41
C ALA A 167 -8.52 -19.64 4.91
N VAL A 168 -7.52 -19.80 5.75
CA VAL A 168 -6.50 -20.83 5.61
C VAL A 168 -6.98 -22.09 6.34
N PHE A 169 -6.88 -23.22 5.66
CA PHE A 169 -7.07 -24.54 6.26
C PHE A 169 -5.69 -25.19 6.36
N VAL A 170 -5.28 -25.52 7.58
CA VAL A 170 -4.01 -26.22 7.84
C VAL A 170 -4.26 -27.56 8.49
N SER A 171 -3.45 -28.54 8.12
CA SER A 171 -3.23 -29.77 8.86
C SER A 171 -1.79 -29.81 9.34
N THR A 172 -1.58 -30.19 10.59
CA THR A 172 -0.27 -30.15 11.25
C THR A 172 0.04 -31.48 11.92
N LYS A 173 1.33 -31.75 12.13
CA LYS A 173 1.80 -32.87 12.95
C LYS A 173 2.65 -32.33 14.08
N HIS A 174 2.34 -32.76 15.30
CA HIS A 174 3.06 -32.34 16.50
C HIS A 174 4.08 -33.42 16.89
N VAL A 175 5.36 -33.06 16.87
CA VAL A 175 6.45 -33.94 17.33
C VAL A 175 7.30 -33.19 18.34
N ARG A 176 7.20 -33.57 19.62
CA ARG A 176 7.78 -32.80 20.74
C ARG A 176 7.27 -31.35 20.68
N ASP A 177 8.17 -30.39 20.68
CA ASP A 177 7.88 -28.95 20.62
C ASP A 177 7.84 -28.39 19.19
N VAL A 178 7.84 -29.28 18.18
CA VAL A 178 7.83 -28.89 16.77
C VAL A 178 6.45 -29.13 16.16
N VAL A 179 5.87 -28.07 15.60
CA VAL A 179 4.67 -28.13 14.77
C VAL A 179 5.08 -28.14 13.31
N THR A 180 4.78 -29.25 12.61
CA THR A 180 5.07 -29.38 11.18
C THR A 180 3.79 -29.20 10.38
N VAL A 181 3.78 -28.29 9.41
CA VAL A 181 2.67 -28.15 8.46
C VAL A 181 2.69 -29.32 7.49
N VAL A 182 1.60 -30.08 7.43
CA VAL A 182 1.43 -31.22 6.52
C VAL A 182 0.69 -30.77 5.26
N THR A 183 -0.39 -30.03 5.44
CA THR A 183 -1.12 -29.38 4.34
C THR A 183 -1.50 -27.97 4.75
N ALA A 184 -1.52 -27.06 3.79
CA ALA A 184 -2.06 -25.72 3.96
C ALA A 184 -2.71 -25.29 2.65
N GLU A 185 -3.94 -24.78 2.72
CA GLU A 185 -4.64 -24.27 1.55
C GLU A 185 -5.52 -23.08 1.91
N PRO A 186 -5.50 -22.00 1.10
CA PRO A 186 -6.48 -20.94 1.21
C PRO A 186 -7.79 -21.35 0.53
N ARG A 187 -8.91 -20.94 1.10
CA ARG A 187 -10.25 -21.11 0.53
C ARG A 187 -11.10 -19.88 0.79
N ARG A 188 -11.99 -19.56 -0.15
CA ARG A 188 -13.11 -18.64 0.11
C ARG A 188 -14.04 -19.27 1.16
N VAL A 189 -14.56 -18.44 2.06
CA VAL A 189 -15.61 -18.86 3.00
C VAL A 189 -16.80 -17.91 2.90
N PHE A 190 -18.02 -18.40 3.13
CA PHE A 190 -19.22 -17.55 2.99
C PHE A 190 -19.33 -16.51 4.12
N GLN A 191 -18.89 -16.87 5.33
CA GLN A 191 -18.85 -16.01 6.50
C GLN A 191 -17.65 -16.41 7.38
N LEU A 192 -17.06 -15.41 8.05
CA LEU A 192 -16.14 -15.66 9.17
C LEU A 192 -16.98 -16.24 10.31
N GLN A 193 -16.73 -17.48 10.71
CA GLN A 193 -17.39 -18.04 11.88
C GLN A 193 -16.90 -17.26 13.10
N ALA A 194 -17.82 -16.70 13.88
CA ALA A 194 -17.50 -16.22 15.22
C ALA A 194 -17.04 -17.43 16.04
N GLU A 195 -15.76 -17.47 16.42
CA GLU A 195 -15.30 -18.45 17.40
C GLU A 195 -16.03 -18.18 18.72
N LYS A 196 -16.60 -19.25 19.28
CA LYS A 196 -17.53 -19.21 20.42
C LYS A 196 -16.85 -19.10 21.79
N ASP A 197 -15.54 -18.87 21.86
CA ASP A 197 -14.83 -18.68 23.12
C ASP A 197 -14.22 -17.27 23.18
N GLU A 198 -14.46 -16.59 24.31
CA GLU A 198 -14.07 -15.21 24.70
C GLU A 198 -15.15 -14.11 24.63
N SER A 199 -16.40 -14.48 24.94
CA SER A 199 -17.38 -13.53 25.48
C SER A 199 -17.12 -13.21 26.98
N LYS A 200 -15.89 -12.85 27.37
CA LYS A 200 -15.58 -12.25 28.69
C LYS A 200 -14.12 -11.79 28.70
N ILE A 201 -13.88 -10.57 28.23
CA ILE A 201 -12.96 -9.53 28.74
C ILE A 201 -12.73 -8.52 27.61
N MET A 202 -12.84 -7.24 27.95
CA MET A 202 -12.78 -6.06 27.08
C MET A 202 -13.93 -5.92 26.07
N LYS A 203 -15.00 -5.27 26.55
CA LYS A 203 -15.74 -4.31 25.72
C LYS A 203 -14.77 -3.21 25.26
N THR A 204 -13.98 -3.46 24.23
CA THR A 204 -13.55 -2.37 23.36
C THR A 204 -14.72 -2.05 22.47
N LYS A 205 -15.26 -0.84 22.68
CA LYS A 205 -16.22 -0.19 21.80
C LYS A 205 -15.87 -0.51 20.33
N LYS A 206 -16.90 -0.79 19.51
CA LYS A 206 -16.82 -0.50 18.06
C LYS A 206 -16.05 0.81 17.89
N PRO A 207 -15.09 0.95 16.95
CA PRO A 207 -14.37 2.20 16.81
C PRO A 207 -15.43 3.29 16.70
N ASN A 208 -15.49 4.14 17.73
CA ASN A 208 -16.23 5.38 17.62
C ASN A 208 -15.66 6.00 16.35
N LYS A 209 -16.55 6.40 15.44
CA LYS A 209 -16.27 7.44 14.45
C LYS A 209 -15.33 8.42 15.15
N ASP A 210 -14.06 8.53 14.73
CA ASP A 210 -13.06 9.29 15.48
C ASP A 210 -13.44 10.77 15.38
N ASP A 211 -14.34 11.20 16.26
CA ASP A 211 -14.85 12.56 16.36
C ASP A 211 -13.69 13.54 16.56
N SER A 212 -12.57 13.09 17.13
CA SER A 212 -11.37 13.92 17.26
C SER A 212 -10.61 14.07 15.94
N PHE A 213 -10.52 13.04 15.08
CA PHE A 213 -9.93 13.20 13.74
C PHE A 213 -10.83 14.06 12.86
N GLN A 214 -12.16 13.90 12.94
CA GLN A 214 -13.10 14.77 12.23
C GLN A 214 -12.91 16.24 12.65
N LYS A 215 -12.94 16.54 13.95
CA LYS A 215 -12.72 17.90 14.47
C LYS A 215 -11.37 18.46 14.07
N PHE A 216 -10.33 17.64 14.07
CA PHE A 216 -9.00 18.00 13.57
C PHE A 216 -9.05 18.43 12.11
N VAL A 217 -9.67 17.64 11.22
CA VAL A 217 -9.82 17.99 9.81
C VAL A 217 -10.68 19.23 9.62
N ASP A 218 -11.78 19.39 10.37
CA ASP A 218 -12.63 20.59 10.28
C ASP A 218 -11.84 21.86 10.64
N ARG A 219 -10.99 21.78 11.67
CA ARG A 219 -10.10 22.89 12.07
C ARG A 219 -9.01 23.17 11.03
N MET A 220 -8.40 22.14 10.46
CA MET A 220 -7.44 22.31 9.36
C MET A 220 -8.09 22.92 8.13
N TRP A 221 -9.29 22.45 7.77
CA TRP A 221 -10.07 22.96 6.66
C TRP A 221 -10.41 24.44 6.88
N ALA A 222 -10.83 24.83 8.08
CA ALA A 222 -11.06 26.24 8.39
C ALA A 222 -9.77 27.09 8.35
N ALA A 223 -8.62 26.50 8.70
CA ALA A 223 -7.32 27.18 8.72
C ALA A 223 -6.60 27.22 7.37
N ASP A 224 -7.09 26.50 6.35
CA ASP A 224 -6.49 26.45 5.02
C ASP A 224 -6.85 27.67 4.18
N VAL A 225 -6.16 28.78 4.46
CA VAL A 225 -6.33 30.06 3.75
C VAL A 225 -5.73 30.04 2.34
N ASP A 226 -4.84 29.10 2.05
CA ASP A 226 -4.12 28.96 0.78
C ASP A 226 -4.79 27.97 -0.19
N ARG A 227 -5.90 27.34 0.20
CA ARG A 227 -6.66 26.46 -0.70
C ARG A 227 -7.21 27.24 -1.90
N ALA A 228 -7.29 26.58 -3.03
CA ALA A 228 -7.99 27.10 -4.20
C ALA A 228 -9.48 27.24 -3.90
N LYS A 229 -10.08 28.35 -4.32
CA LYS A 229 -11.55 28.50 -4.28
C LYS A 229 -12.17 27.77 -5.48
N PRO A 230 -13.48 27.48 -5.45
CA PRO A 230 -14.17 26.91 -6.61
C PRO A 230 -14.03 27.73 -7.91
N THR A 231 -13.78 29.03 -7.81
CA THR A 231 -13.51 29.92 -8.97
C THR A 231 -12.08 29.87 -9.47
N ASP A 232 -11.15 29.34 -8.68
CA ASP A 232 -9.72 29.30 -9.01
C ASP A 232 -9.36 28.06 -9.83
N VAL A 233 -10.18 27.01 -9.84
CA VAL A 233 -9.91 25.77 -10.57
C VAL A 233 -11.18 25.29 -11.26
N SER A 234 -11.09 24.99 -12.56
CA SER A 234 -12.17 24.37 -13.34
C SER A 234 -11.68 23.05 -13.92
N LEU A 235 -12.43 21.99 -13.63
CA LEU A 235 -12.13 20.62 -14.03
C LEU A 235 -13.08 20.14 -15.13
N ASN A 236 -12.58 19.24 -15.97
CA ASN A 236 -13.26 18.57 -17.07
C ASN A 236 -13.13 17.06 -16.90
N TRP A 237 -13.97 16.50 -16.03
CA TRP A 237 -13.97 15.07 -15.68
C TRP A 237 -14.26 14.18 -16.89
N GLN A 238 -14.95 14.68 -17.91
CA GLN A 238 -15.24 13.96 -19.15
C GLN A 238 -15.97 12.63 -18.91
N GLN A 239 -15.26 11.50 -18.96
CA GLN A 239 -15.88 10.18 -18.92
C GLN A 239 -15.28 9.29 -17.84
N LYS A 240 -16.12 8.39 -17.34
CA LYS A 240 -15.68 7.30 -16.46
C LYS A 240 -14.76 6.35 -17.24
N VAL A 241 -13.72 5.83 -16.58
CA VAL A 241 -12.80 4.85 -17.17
C VAL A 241 -13.59 3.63 -17.65
N GLY A 242 -13.38 3.25 -18.91
CA GLY A 242 -14.05 2.13 -19.57
C GLY A 242 -13.16 1.51 -20.65
N LYS A 243 -13.69 0.52 -21.39
CA LYS A 243 -12.92 -0.26 -22.38
C LYS A 243 -12.39 0.57 -23.56
N ASN A 244 -13.02 1.70 -23.85
CA ASN A 244 -12.62 2.61 -24.93
C ASN A 244 -11.76 3.74 -24.35
N HIS A 245 -10.44 3.58 -24.41
CA HIS A 245 -9.49 4.64 -24.11
C HIS A 245 -9.45 5.63 -25.28
N GLY A 246 -10.44 6.52 -25.36
CA GLY A 246 -10.38 7.66 -26.28
C GLY A 246 -9.27 8.64 -25.87
N ASN A 247 -8.78 9.44 -26.83
CA ASN A 247 -7.92 10.59 -26.52
C ASN A 247 -8.77 11.67 -25.82
N LEU A 248 -8.78 11.66 -24.50
CA LEU A 248 -9.44 12.68 -23.69
C LEU A 248 -8.66 14.01 -23.75
N LYS A 249 -9.40 15.09 -23.52
CA LYS A 249 -8.82 16.42 -23.30
C LYS A 249 -8.18 16.49 -21.90
N PRO A 250 -7.38 17.51 -21.62
CA PRO A 250 -6.92 17.80 -20.27
C PRO A 250 -8.07 17.82 -19.24
N LEU A 251 -7.79 17.31 -18.05
CA LEU A 251 -8.68 17.37 -16.89
C LEU A 251 -8.80 18.81 -16.39
N PHE A 252 -7.72 19.60 -16.38
CA PHE A 252 -7.77 20.99 -15.97
C PHE A 252 -8.11 21.89 -17.16
N ASN A 253 -9.32 22.45 -17.16
CA ASN A 253 -9.71 23.49 -18.12
C ASN A 253 -9.07 24.83 -17.78
N TYR A 254 -8.97 25.13 -16.49
CA TYR A 254 -8.47 26.41 -15.99
C TYR A 254 -7.94 26.27 -14.57
N VAL A 255 -6.85 26.97 -14.29
CA VAL A 255 -6.35 27.24 -12.94
C VAL A 255 -5.93 28.70 -12.86
N ASN A 256 -6.41 29.42 -11.84
CA ASN A 256 -5.95 30.74 -11.48
C ASN A 256 -4.56 30.64 -10.84
N GLU A 257 -3.50 30.71 -11.64
CA GLU A 257 -2.13 30.51 -11.17
C GLU A 257 -1.65 31.58 -10.17
N THR A 258 -2.40 32.67 -9.95
CA THR A 258 -2.06 33.65 -8.91
C THR A 258 -2.09 33.04 -7.50
N ILE A 259 -2.85 31.97 -7.27
CA ILE A 259 -2.85 31.24 -5.99
C ILE A 259 -1.46 30.64 -5.69
N PHE A 260 -0.66 30.36 -6.72
CA PHE A 260 0.66 29.79 -6.55
C PHE A 260 1.68 30.79 -6.01
N ASN A 261 1.34 32.08 -5.90
CA ASN A 261 2.19 33.08 -5.25
C ASN A 261 2.29 32.86 -3.72
N ALA A 262 1.37 32.11 -3.13
CA ALA A 262 1.44 31.82 -1.70
C ALA A 262 2.68 30.96 -1.36
N PRO A 263 3.33 31.21 -0.20
CA PRO A 263 4.61 30.57 0.15
C PRO A 263 4.59 29.04 0.09
N VAL A 264 3.46 28.41 0.44
CA VAL A 264 3.31 26.94 0.44
C VAL A 264 3.44 26.34 -0.96
N TYR A 265 2.93 26.98 -2.01
CA TYR A 265 3.10 26.52 -3.39
C TYR A 265 4.50 26.84 -3.91
N GLN A 266 5.02 28.03 -3.62
CA GLN A 266 6.39 28.42 -3.98
C GLN A 266 7.43 27.46 -3.39
N ALA A 267 7.20 26.94 -2.19
CA ALA A 267 8.05 25.92 -1.57
C ALA A 267 8.08 24.60 -2.37
N LEU A 268 6.92 24.11 -2.84
CA LEU A 268 6.87 22.95 -3.75
C LEU A 268 7.59 23.23 -5.07
N PHE A 269 7.34 24.39 -5.67
CA PHE A 269 7.94 24.74 -6.95
C PHE A 269 9.45 24.87 -6.83
N ASN A 270 9.94 25.42 -5.71
CA ASN A 270 11.36 25.45 -5.41
C ASN A 270 11.95 24.04 -5.41
N VAL A 271 11.30 23.06 -4.80
CA VAL A 271 11.75 21.66 -4.83
C VAL A 271 11.82 21.11 -6.26
N TRP A 272 10.73 21.25 -7.04
CA TRP A 272 10.66 20.69 -8.39
C TRP A 272 11.60 21.38 -9.39
N ASN A 273 11.76 22.70 -9.30
CA ASN A 273 12.62 23.47 -10.19
C ASN A 273 14.11 23.17 -9.98
N HIS A 274 14.50 22.74 -8.79
CA HIS A 274 15.87 22.31 -8.50
C HIS A 274 16.19 20.91 -9.05
N LYS A 275 15.19 20.14 -9.52
CA LYS A 275 15.36 18.79 -10.13
C LYS A 275 16.23 17.85 -9.28
N ILE A 276 16.04 17.90 -7.96
CA ILE A 276 16.82 17.14 -6.96
C ILE A 276 16.34 15.71 -6.75
N PHE A 277 15.44 15.22 -7.61
CA PHE A 277 14.80 13.91 -7.53
C PHE A 277 14.79 13.22 -8.89
N GLU A 278 15.02 11.92 -8.90
CA GLU A 278 14.89 11.05 -10.06
C GLU A 278 13.59 10.24 -9.94
N PRO A 279 12.64 10.39 -10.88
CA PRO A 279 11.37 9.67 -10.79
C PRO A 279 11.52 8.14 -10.77
N ALA A 280 12.55 7.57 -11.41
CA ALA A 280 12.71 6.13 -11.48
C ALA A 280 13.23 5.52 -10.17
N VAL A 281 12.35 4.82 -9.44
CA VAL A 281 12.62 4.33 -8.07
C VAL A 281 13.68 3.23 -7.94
N CYS A 282 14.13 2.68 -9.07
CA CYS A 282 15.22 1.70 -9.13
C CYS A 282 16.57 2.33 -9.53
N LYS A 283 16.68 3.66 -9.52
CA LYS A 283 17.95 4.39 -9.65
C LYS A 283 18.37 4.94 -8.30
N GLU A 284 19.67 5.08 -8.10
CA GLU A 284 20.21 5.55 -6.82
C GLU A 284 19.96 7.04 -6.68
N GLU A 285 19.36 7.39 -5.56
CA GLU A 285 19.02 8.75 -5.21
C GLU A 285 20.22 9.44 -4.55
N LEU A 286 20.43 10.71 -4.87
CA LEU A 286 21.50 11.47 -4.23
C LEU A 286 21.25 11.58 -2.72
N PRO A 287 22.29 11.44 -1.88
CA PRO A 287 22.18 11.63 -0.43
C PRO A 287 21.49 12.96 -0.09
N VAL A 288 20.69 12.96 0.97
CA VAL A 288 19.98 14.16 1.45
C VAL A 288 20.96 15.06 2.21
N GLU A 289 21.88 15.66 1.46
CA GLU A 289 22.96 16.52 1.93
C GLU A 289 23.07 17.78 1.06
N GLY A 290 23.93 18.73 1.46
CA GLY A 290 24.22 19.95 0.70
C GLY A 290 22.97 20.70 0.22
N GLN A 291 22.92 20.99 -1.08
CA GLN A 291 21.82 21.73 -1.70
C GLN A 291 20.48 21.00 -1.60
N LYS A 292 20.46 19.67 -1.76
CA LYS A 292 19.24 18.87 -1.67
C LYS A 292 18.61 19.02 -0.29
N LYS A 293 19.41 18.86 0.77
CA LYS A 293 18.94 19.06 2.15
C LYS A 293 18.41 20.47 2.38
N ALA A 294 19.11 21.50 1.91
CA ALA A 294 18.68 22.90 2.08
C ALA A 294 17.32 23.18 1.41
N VAL A 295 17.11 22.67 0.20
CA VAL A 295 15.85 22.80 -0.54
C VAL A 295 14.69 22.09 0.19
N LEU A 296 14.92 20.88 0.68
CA LEU A 296 13.91 20.11 1.44
C LEU A 296 13.62 20.72 2.82
N GLN A 297 14.65 21.24 3.50
CA GLN A 297 14.48 21.96 4.77
C GLN A 297 13.62 23.21 4.60
N ARG A 298 13.81 23.97 3.51
CA ARG A 298 12.99 25.14 3.21
C ARG A 298 11.53 24.76 2.98
N PHE A 299 11.28 23.69 2.22
CA PHE A 299 9.92 23.17 2.05
C PHE A 299 9.32 22.76 3.41
N PHE A 300 10.05 21.94 4.17
CA PHE A 300 9.61 21.44 5.46
C PHE A 300 9.25 22.56 6.43
N GLN A 301 10.13 23.54 6.61
CA GLN A 301 9.91 24.70 7.47
C GLN A 301 8.71 25.55 7.00
N THR A 302 8.51 25.69 5.68
CA THR A 302 7.36 26.43 5.15
C THR A 302 6.05 25.73 5.54
N MET A 303 6.00 24.40 5.44
CA MET A 303 4.82 23.63 5.85
C MET A 303 4.64 23.63 7.37
N THR A 304 5.69 23.39 8.15
CA THR A 304 5.58 23.23 9.61
C THR A 304 5.40 24.53 10.37
N ASN A 305 5.80 25.68 9.80
CA ASN A 305 5.51 27.00 10.35
C ASN A 305 4.09 27.50 10.02
N HIS A 306 3.41 26.87 9.06
CA HIS A 306 2.06 27.26 8.66
C HIS A 306 1.05 27.03 9.79
N THR A 307 0.01 27.85 9.86
CA THR A 307 -1.01 27.78 10.94
C THR A 307 -1.74 26.44 10.97
N ILE A 308 -1.98 25.81 9.81
CA ILE A 308 -2.53 24.46 9.71
C ILE A 308 -1.67 23.45 10.48
N PHE A 309 -0.34 23.57 10.39
CA PHE A 309 0.54 22.61 11.05
C PHE A 309 0.54 22.78 12.57
N LYS A 310 0.22 23.97 13.10
CA LYS A 310 -0.06 24.15 14.53
C LYS A 310 -1.28 23.34 14.97
N VAL A 311 -2.34 23.32 14.16
CA VAL A 311 -3.52 22.47 14.41
C VAL A 311 -3.15 20.99 14.40
N ALA A 312 -2.23 20.57 13.51
CA ALA A 312 -1.70 19.21 13.49
C ALA A 312 -0.89 18.87 14.75
N LEU A 313 -0.04 19.78 15.23
CA LEU A 313 0.70 19.58 16.48
C LEU A 313 -0.21 19.46 17.70
N GLU A 314 -1.26 20.28 17.79
CA GLU A 314 -2.25 20.18 18.85
C GLU A 314 -2.96 18.82 18.83
N TYR A 315 -3.41 18.38 17.67
CA TYR A 315 -4.02 17.05 17.50
C TYR A 315 -3.06 15.92 17.88
N LEU A 316 -1.80 15.99 17.42
CA LEU A 316 -0.78 15.00 17.76
C LEU A 316 -0.41 15.02 19.24
N GLN A 317 -0.51 16.18 19.91
CA GLN A 317 -0.37 16.28 21.36
C GLN A 317 -1.51 15.56 22.08
N GLU A 318 -2.76 15.79 21.65
CA GLU A 318 -3.94 15.13 22.19
C GLU A 318 -3.88 13.61 22.03
N LYS A 319 -3.27 13.13 20.93
CA LYS A 319 -3.04 11.69 20.69
C LYS A 319 -1.81 11.14 21.40
N GLY A 320 -1.03 11.96 22.11
CA GLY A 320 0.18 11.54 22.81
C GLY A 320 1.37 11.21 21.91
N VAL A 321 1.32 11.58 20.63
CA VAL A 321 2.40 11.40 19.65
C VAL A 321 3.43 12.53 19.75
N TYR A 322 2.97 13.75 20.04
CA TYR A 322 3.80 14.95 20.15
C TYR A 322 3.81 15.49 21.59
N SER A 323 4.95 16.04 22.00
CA SER A 323 5.10 16.77 23.26
C SER A 323 5.89 18.06 23.02
N PRO A 324 5.40 19.23 23.49
CA PRO A 324 6.15 20.49 23.39
C PRO A 324 7.55 20.44 23.99
N ALA A 325 7.77 19.62 25.03
CA ALA A 325 9.08 19.45 25.66
C ALA A 325 10.10 18.72 24.76
N LYS A 326 9.64 18.04 23.70
CA LYS A 326 10.48 17.30 22.73
C LYS A 326 10.27 17.81 21.31
N HIS A 327 9.97 19.11 21.15
CA HIS A 327 9.61 19.70 19.87
C HIS A 327 10.66 19.47 18.79
N ASP A 328 11.91 19.80 19.06
CA ASP A 328 13.00 19.68 18.08
C ASP A 328 13.21 18.22 17.65
N GLN A 329 13.20 17.28 18.61
CA GLN A 329 13.30 15.84 18.32
C GLN A 329 12.13 15.34 17.45
N PHE A 330 10.92 15.83 17.71
CA PHE A 330 9.75 15.50 16.90
C PHE A 330 9.89 16.05 15.47
N MET A 331 10.39 17.28 15.32
CA MET A 331 10.59 17.88 13.99
C MET A 331 11.70 17.19 13.21
N ASP A 332 12.79 16.77 13.85
CA ASP A 332 13.85 15.97 13.23
C ASP A 332 13.33 14.60 12.79
N HIS A 333 12.50 13.96 13.64
CA HIS A 333 11.84 12.71 13.29
C HIS A 333 10.87 12.89 12.11
N LEU A 334 10.07 13.95 12.11
CA LEU A 334 9.12 14.22 11.03
C LEU A 334 9.82 14.56 9.71
N PHE A 335 10.94 15.30 9.76
CA PHE A 335 11.78 15.52 8.57
C PHE A 335 12.28 14.17 8.03
N SER A 336 12.81 13.32 8.90
CA SER A 336 13.28 11.98 8.54
C SER A 336 12.14 11.11 7.99
N LEU A 337 10.94 11.21 8.57
CA LEU A 337 9.75 10.47 8.15
C LEU A 337 9.38 10.75 6.68
N TRP A 338 9.54 12.00 6.23
CA TRP A 338 9.20 12.41 4.87
C TRP A 338 10.36 12.26 3.88
N PHE A 339 11.59 12.56 4.28
CA PHE A 339 12.74 12.70 3.37
C PHE A 339 13.80 11.61 3.52
N GLY A 340 13.68 10.71 4.50
CA GLY A 340 14.55 9.56 4.57
C GLY A 340 14.36 8.66 3.35
N VAL A 341 15.47 8.14 2.83
CA VAL A 341 15.48 7.37 1.58
C VAL A 341 15.46 5.88 1.86
N TYR A 342 14.72 5.17 1.01
CA TYR A 342 14.55 3.72 1.07
C TYR A 342 14.56 3.13 -0.35
N SER A 343 14.63 1.81 -0.45
CA SER A 343 14.51 1.14 -1.75
C SER A 343 13.08 0.67 -1.99
N ARG A 344 12.63 0.80 -3.24
CA ARG A 344 11.44 0.09 -3.77
C ARG A 344 11.78 -1.08 -4.68
N CYS A 345 13.08 -1.34 -4.87
CA CYS A 345 13.61 -2.35 -5.78
C CYS A 345 14.68 -3.21 -5.10
N HIS A 346 14.65 -3.32 -3.77
CA HIS A 346 15.68 -3.89 -2.88
C HIS A 346 17.00 -3.11 -2.84
N ALA A 347 17.52 -2.72 -4.00
CA ALA A 347 18.55 -1.73 -4.19
C ALA A 347 18.34 -1.08 -5.58
N PRO A 348 18.82 0.16 -5.79
CA PRO A 348 19.41 1.10 -4.83
C PRO A 348 18.35 1.79 -3.95
N LEU A 349 18.79 2.68 -3.04
CA LEU A 349 17.89 3.62 -2.33
C LEU A 349 17.48 4.70 -3.33
N GLY A 350 16.22 4.67 -3.76
CA GLY A 350 15.73 5.43 -4.92
C GLY A 350 14.42 6.16 -4.68
N SER A 351 13.94 6.23 -3.44
CA SER A 351 12.63 6.80 -3.12
C SER A 351 12.58 7.35 -1.70
N SER A 352 11.64 8.25 -1.46
CA SER A 352 11.26 8.80 -0.16
C SER A 352 9.75 9.04 -0.10
N GLY A 353 9.23 9.27 1.10
CA GLY A 353 7.80 9.58 1.28
C GLY A 353 7.38 10.85 0.53
N PHE A 354 8.26 11.85 0.50
CA PHE A 354 8.03 13.07 -0.27
C PHE A 354 7.98 12.82 -1.78
N GLU A 355 8.92 12.03 -2.32
CA GLU A 355 8.92 11.68 -3.74
C GLU A 355 7.66 10.94 -4.13
N HIS A 356 7.29 9.92 -3.34
CA HIS A 356 6.09 9.14 -3.57
C HIS A 356 4.83 10.00 -3.57
N VAL A 357 4.67 10.91 -2.62
CA VAL A 357 3.42 11.68 -2.47
C VAL A 357 3.40 12.92 -3.35
N PHE A 358 4.40 13.79 -3.22
CA PHE A 358 4.38 15.15 -3.79
C PHE A 358 5.13 15.27 -5.13
N ALA A 359 6.27 14.59 -5.32
CA ALA A 359 7.04 14.71 -6.57
C ALA A 359 6.47 13.81 -7.69
N GLY A 360 5.98 12.64 -7.31
CA GLY A 360 5.67 11.54 -8.21
C GLY A 360 6.91 10.71 -8.52
N GLU A 361 6.70 9.40 -8.67
CA GLU A 361 7.76 8.45 -8.98
C GLU A 361 7.21 7.28 -9.83
N THR A 362 8.11 6.61 -10.54
CA THR A 362 7.81 5.53 -11.47
C THR A 362 8.61 4.28 -11.16
N LYS A 363 7.98 3.13 -11.31
CA LYS A 363 8.60 1.81 -11.26
C LYS A 363 8.43 1.17 -12.64
N GLY A 364 9.46 1.31 -13.48
CA GLY A 364 9.37 0.93 -14.89
C GLY A 364 8.32 1.77 -15.62
N ARG A 365 7.30 1.11 -16.20
CA ARG A 365 6.20 1.78 -16.91
C ARG A 365 4.98 2.05 -16.04
N VAL A 366 5.12 2.04 -14.72
CA VAL A 366 4.02 2.29 -13.78
C VAL A 366 4.33 3.53 -12.97
N VAL A 367 3.36 4.43 -12.82
CA VAL A 367 3.43 5.54 -11.86
C VAL A 367 3.04 5.01 -10.48
N ASP A 368 4.03 4.86 -9.60
CA ASP A 368 3.85 4.25 -8.28
C ASP A 368 3.22 5.27 -7.32
N GLY A 369 3.84 6.45 -7.19
CA GLY A 369 3.39 7.58 -6.37
C GLY A 369 2.54 8.62 -7.12
N HIS A 370 2.75 9.91 -6.87
CA HIS A 370 2.07 11.04 -7.54
C HIS A 370 0.63 11.27 -7.05
N HIS A 371 0.52 11.88 -5.87
CA HIS A 371 -0.73 12.11 -5.13
C HIS A 371 -0.95 13.59 -4.80
N ASN A 372 -0.53 14.49 -5.68
CA ASN A 372 -0.70 15.93 -5.51
C ASN A 372 -1.28 16.57 -6.78
N TRP A 373 -2.40 17.28 -6.64
CA TRP A 373 -3.12 17.86 -7.78
C TRP A 373 -2.33 18.97 -8.48
N VAL A 374 -1.51 19.73 -7.75
CA VAL A 374 -0.68 20.78 -8.35
C VAL A 374 0.40 20.16 -9.24
N ARG A 375 1.04 19.08 -8.77
CA ARG A 375 2.01 18.32 -9.57
C ARG A 375 1.36 17.75 -10.82
N PHE A 376 0.15 17.21 -10.69
CA PHE A 376 -0.64 16.75 -11.84
C PHE A 376 -0.93 17.90 -12.81
N TYR A 377 -1.49 19.02 -12.33
CA TYR A 377 -1.84 20.16 -13.17
C TYR A 377 -0.64 20.66 -14.00
N LEU A 378 0.51 20.85 -13.35
CA LEU A 378 1.72 21.31 -14.05
C LEU A 378 2.21 20.30 -15.08
N GLY A 379 2.13 19.00 -14.80
CA GLY A 379 2.48 17.95 -15.75
C GLY A 379 1.53 17.91 -16.95
N GLU A 380 0.23 18.09 -16.72
CA GLU A 380 -0.76 18.16 -17.80
C GLU A 380 -0.56 19.42 -18.67
N LYS A 381 -0.31 20.58 -18.04
CA LYS A 381 0.02 21.82 -18.73
C LYS A 381 1.31 21.70 -19.58
N ALA A 382 2.29 20.94 -19.10
CA ALA A 382 3.53 20.68 -19.83
C ALA A 382 3.39 19.64 -20.95
N GLY A 383 2.26 18.94 -21.05
CA GLY A 383 2.06 17.84 -21.99
C GLY A 383 2.68 16.51 -21.55
N ASP A 384 3.18 16.44 -20.31
CA ASP A 384 3.78 15.24 -19.72
C ASP A 384 2.72 14.27 -19.20
N ILE A 385 1.51 14.75 -18.92
CA ILE A 385 0.39 13.94 -18.43
C ILE A 385 -0.70 13.84 -19.48
N GLN A 386 -1.17 12.61 -19.69
CA GLN A 386 -2.35 12.32 -20.50
C GLN A 386 -3.46 11.73 -19.63
N TYR A 387 -4.48 12.54 -19.32
CA TYR A 387 -5.67 12.10 -18.60
C TYR A 387 -6.45 11.01 -19.38
N LYS A 388 -6.94 9.98 -18.68
CA LYS A 388 -7.66 8.83 -19.28
C LYS A 388 -9.07 8.61 -18.72
N GLY A 389 -9.50 9.44 -17.77
CA GLY A 389 -10.85 9.38 -17.19
C GLY A 389 -10.85 9.22 -15.67
N TYR A 390 -12.03 9.25 -15.08
CA TYR A 390 -12.23 9.08 -13.64
C TYR A 390 -12.80 7.71 -13.29
N TYR A 391 -12.55 7.26 -12.06
CA TYR A 391 -13.29 6.15 -11.45
C TYR A 391 -14.45 6.67 -10.61
N VAL A 392 -14.11 7.57 -9.70
CA VAL A 392 -15.01 8.22 -8.76
C VAL A 392 -14.41 9.59 -8.44
N TYR A 393 -15.26 10.60 -8.27
CA TYR A 393 -14.83 11.93 -7.87
C TYR A 393 -15.96 12.63 -7.13
N ASP A 394 -15.58 13.69 -6.43
CA ASP A 394 -16.48 14.76 -6.05
C ASP A 394 -15.90 16.10 -6.52
N GLU A 395 -16.76 16.94 -7.11
CA GLU A 395 -16.36 18.17 -7.79
C GLU A 395 -15.66 19.18 -6.88
N GLY A 396 -15.86 19.09 -5.56
CA GLY A 396 -15.36 20.08 -4.60
C GLY A 396 -14.08 19.71 -3.87
N ILE A 397 -13.56 18.49 -3.97
CA ILE A 397 -12.47 18.08 -3.07
C ILE A 397 -11.61 16.87 -3.47
N ILE A 398 -12.10 15.89 -4.24
CA ILE A 398 -11.39 14.61 -4.38
C ILE A 398 -11.66 13.96 -5.73
N GLY A 399 -10.69 13.22 -6.25
CA GLY A 399 -10.92 12.36 -7.40
C GLY A 399 -9.96 11.18 -7.42
N THR A 400 -10.45 10.05 -7.93
CA THR A 400 -9.66 8.89 -8.31
C THR A 400 -9.67 8.79 -9.82
N ILE A 401 -8.50 8.96 -10.44
CA ILE A 401 -8.34 9.10 -11.89
C ILE A 401 -7.35 8.08 -12.46
N GLN A 402 -7.41 7.88 -13.78
CA GLN A 402 -6.43 7.15 -14.56
C GLN A 402 -5.71 8.13 -15.48
N TYR A 403 -4.39 7.98 -15.64
CA TYR A 403 -3.59 8.82 -16.53
C TYR A 403 -2.26 8.15 -16.89
N ASP A 404 -1.62 8.65 -17.95
CA ASP A 404 -0.20 8.39 -18.21
C ASP A 404 0.62 9.60 -17.80
N TRP A 405 1.82 9.39 -17.27
CA TRP A 405 2.81 10.43 -16.97
C TRP A 405 4.15 10.04 -17.58
N GLN A 406 4.63 10.82 -18.55
CA GLN A 406 5.87 10.57 -19.31
C GLN A 406 5.99 9.13 -19.84
N GLY A 407 4.86 8.56 -20.30
CA GLY A 407 4.78 7.20 -20.84
C GLY A 407 4.64 6.08 -19.79
N ALA A 408 4.70 6.39 -18.50
CA ALA A 408 4.33 5.47 -17.42
C ALA A 408 2.84 5.56 -17.10
N HIS A 409 2.20 4.42 -16.84
CA HIS A 409 0.77 4.32 -16.62
C HIS A 409 0.41 4.37 -15.13
N LYS A 410 -0.58 5.20 -14.75
CA LYS A 410 -1.23 5.14 -13.44
C LYS A 410 -2.63 4.56 -13.57
N GLN A 411 -2.80 3.32 -13.10
CA GLN A 411 -4.09 2.64 -13.16
C GLN A 411 -5.15 3.32 -12.29
N LYS A 412 -4.81 3.68 -11.05
CA LYS A 412 -5.67 4.44 -10.12
C LYS A 412 -4.81 5.42 -9.33
N GLY A 413 -5.09 6.72 -9.44
CA GLY A 413 -4.47 7.77 -8.63
C GLY A 413 -5.54 8.59 -7.92
N GLY A 414 -5.52 8.52 -6.58
CA GLY A 414 -6.39 9.32 -5.72
C GLY A 414 -5.63 10.46 -5.07
N PHE A 415 -6.18 11.67 -5.10
CA PHE A 415 -5.64 12.82 -4.36
C PHE A 415 -6.72 13.91 -4.18
N PHE A 416 -6.48 14.79 -3.21
CA PHE A 416 -7.32 15.97 -3.03
C PHE A 416 -7.15 16.94 -4.19
N PHE A 417 -8.25 17.56 -4.59
CA PHE A 417 -8.26 18.76 -5.42
C PHE A 417 -8.49 19.97 -4.52
N TYR A 418 -8.06 21.14 -4.98
CA TYR A 418 -8.26 22.44 -4.33
C TYR A 418 -7.50 22.66 -3.00
N THR A 419 -7.01 21.64 -2.31
CA THR A 419 -6.25 21.78 -1.06
C THR A 419 -4.91 22.47 -1.25
N SER A 420 -4.41 23.15 -0.22
CA SER A 420 -3.04 23.65 -0.24
C SER A 420 -2.02 22.54 0.07
N PRO A 421 -0.75 22.71 -0.34
CA PRO A 421 0.34 21.81 0.04
C PRO A 421 0.48 21.63 1.56
N ALA A 422 0.19 22.68 2.34
CA ALA A 422 0.25 22.63 3.79
C ALA A 422 -0.87 21.75 4.38
N PHE A 423 -2.06 21.78 3.80
CA PHE A 423 -3.15 20.88 4.20
C PHE A 423 -2.79 19.42 3.91
N ASP A 424 -2.37 19.10 2.69
CA ASP A 424 -1.96 17.75 2.30
C ASP A 424 -0.85 17.23 3.23
N PHE A 425 0.20 18.02 3.44
CA PHE A 425 1.33 17.65 4.28
C PHE A 425 0.90 17.39 5.73
N ALA A 426 0.05 18.26 6.30
CA ALA A 426 -0.43 18.13 7.67
C ALA A 426 -1.33 16.91 7.86
N VAL A 427 -2.34 16.71 7.00
CA VAL A 427 -3.28 15.59 7.15
C VAL A 427 -2.60 14.24 6.93
N TYR A 428 -1.68 14.15 5.96
CA TYR A 428 -0.92 12.93 5.70
C TYR A 428 0.06 12.63 6.85
N SER A 429 0.76 13.63 7.38
CA SER A 429 1.63 13.47 8.55
C SER A 429 0.86 13.01 9.78
N SER A 430 -0.26 13.67 10.08
CA SER A 430 -1.08 13.31 11.24
C SER A 430 -1.71 11.93 11.08
N CYS A 431 -2.13 11.57 9.87
CA CYS A 431 -2.73 10.26 9.61
C CYS A 431 -1.73 9.12 9.80
N VAL A 432 -0.56 9.21 9.17
CA VAL A 432 0.43 8.12 9.24
C VAL A 432 0.99 7.90 10.64
N LEU A 433 1.02 8.96 11.46
CA LEU A 433 1.50 8.93 12.84
C LEU A 433 0.46 8.41 13.84
N THR A 434 -0.84 8.38 13.48
CA THR A 434 -1.92 8.02 14.42
C THR A 434 -2.74 6.81 13.97
N HIS A 435 -2.91 6.61 12.66
CA HIS A 435 -3.77 5.59 12.07
C HIS A 435 -3.18 5.06 10.75
N THR A 436 -1.94 4.56 10.78
CA THR A 436 -1.37 3.85 9.62
C THR A 436 -2.28 2.70 9.17
N GLY A 437 -2.40 2.50 7.86
CA GLY A 437 -3.24 1.47 7.25
C GLY A 437 -4.11 1.97 6.10
N ASN A 438 -4.81 1.02 5.49
CA ASN A 438 -5.82 1.28 4.46
C ASN A 438 -7.00 2.06 5.03
N GLU A 439 -7.27 3.23 4.45
CA GLU A 439 -8.34 4.13 4.88
C GLU A 439 -8.30 4.38 6.40
N GLY A 440 -7.09 4.41 6.97
CA GLY A 440 -6.87 4.44 8.41
C GLY A 440 -7.46 5.69 9.07
N CYS A 441 -7.45 6.80 8.34
CA CYS A 441 -8.17 8.01 8.74
C CYS A 441 -9.40 8.20 7.87
N ARG A 442 -10.57 8.28 8.49
CA ARG A 442 -11.85 8.57 7.82
C ARG A 442 -12.46 9.84 8.40
N PHE A 443 -12.95 10.70 7.54
CA PHE A 443 -13.52 11.99 7.92
C PHE A 443 -14.43 12.51 6.80
N LYS A 444 -15.09 13.63 7.06
CA LYS A 444 -15.93 14.32 6.11
C LYS A 444 -15.38 15.71 5.80
N ILE A 445 -15.45 16.10 4.53
CA ILE A 445 -15.31 17.50 4.10
C ILE A 445 -16.52 17.76 3.19
N ASN A 446 -17.24 18.87 3.42
CA ASN A 446 -18.45 19.22 2.67
C ASN A 446 -19.49 18.08 2.58
N ASN A 447 -19.65 17.30 3.66
CA ASN A 447 -20.51 16.10 3.79
C ASN A 447 -20.05 14.83 3.04
N TYR A 448 -18.98 14.88 2.24
CA TYR A 448 -18.43 13.72 1.55
C TYR A 448 -17.60 12.85 2.48
N ASP A 449 -17.80 11.53 2.46
CA ASP A 449 -17.00 10.58 3.23
C ASP A 449 -15.67 10.32 2.53
N LEU A 450 -14.61 10.87 3.12
CA LEU A 450 -13.24 10.79 2.63
C LEU A 450 -12.41 9.90 3.53
N PHE A 451 -11.30 9.42 2.97
CA PHE A 451 -10.28 8.71 3.73
C PHE A 451 -8.88 9.13 3.34
N VAL A 452 -7.93 8.89 4.24
CA VAL A 452 -6.50 8.83 3.93
C VAL A 452 -6.03 7.40 4.18
N THR A 453 -5.38 6.83 3.16
CA THR A 453 -4.53 5.66 3.31
C THR A 453 -3.11 6.13 3.55
N SER A 454 -2.41 5.53 4.52
CA SER A 454 -1.00 5.85 4.75
C SER A 454 -0.25 4.64 5.31
N PHE A 455 1.01 4.48 4.92
CA PHE A 455 1.86 3.39 5.39
C PHE A 455 3.27 3.89 5.67
N GLN A 456 3.97 3.21 6.58
CA GLN A 456 5.37 3.41 6.86
C GLN A 456 6.20 2.20 6.45
N GLN A 457 7.48 2.42 6.18
CA GLN A 457 8.47 1.35 5.98
C GLN A 457 9.83 1.78 6.53
N ARG A 458 10.75 0.82 6.62
CA ARG A 458 12.11 1.10 7.07
C ARG A 458 12.86 1.91 6.02
N CYS A 459 13.66 2.86 6.49
CA CYS A 459 14.53 3.70 5.66
C CYS A 459 15.87 3.91 6.35
N ASN A 460 16.79 4.60 5.66
CA ASN A 460 18.12 4.89 6.20
C ASN A 460 18.13 5.71 7.50
N SER A 461 17.03 6.40 7.80
CA SER A 461 16.83 7.23 9.00
C SER A 461 15.80 6.65 9.98
N GLY A 462 15.51 5.36 9.91
CA GLY A 462 14.56 4.67 10.80
C GLY A 462 13.27 4.27 10.08
N SER A 463 12.17 4.96 10.36
CA SER A 463 10.87 4.73 9.72
C SER A 463 10.47 5.93 8.88
N CYS A 464 10.02 5.69 7.66
CA CYS A 464 9.62 6.69 6.68
C CYS A 464 8.24 6.38 6.11
N ILE A 465 7.53 7.40 5.63
CA ILE A 465 6.30 7.23 4.86
C ILE A 465 6.61 6.44 3.60
N SER A 466 5.96 5.30 3.42
CA SER A 466 5.97 4.52 2.18
C SER A 466 4.93 5.06 1.19
N THR A 467 3.75 5.43 1.67
CA THR A 467 2.74 6.09 0.84
C THR A 467 1.79 6.87 1.73
N SER A 468 1.20 7.94 1.20
CA SER A 468 0.01 8.55 1.76
C SER A 468 -0.81 9.21 0.67
N TYR A 469 -2.10 8.91 0.63
CA TYR A 469 -3.01 9.50 -0.35
C TYR A 469 -4.44 9.49 0.14
N ALA A 470 -5.22 10.40 -0.43
CA ALA A 470 -6.63 10.54 -0.14
C ALA A 470 -7.51 9.80 -1.15
N GLY A 471 -8.70 9.40 -0.69
CA GLY A 471 -9.74 8.84 -1.53
C GLY A 471 -11.12 9.13 -0.97
N ILE A 472 -12.14 8.67 -1.72
CA ILE A 472 -13.55 8.79 -1.38
C ILE A 472 -14.12 7.39 -1.17
N VAL A 473 -14.96 7.24 -0.15
CA VAL A 473 -15.66 5.98 0.11
C VAL A 473 -16.74 5.81 -0.96
N GLU A 474 -16.68 4.72 -1.72
CA GLU A 474 -17.69 4.35 -2.74
C GLU A 474 -19.03 3.92 -2.13
#